data_AF-A0A2Z4LQD1-F1
#
_entry.id   AF-A0A2Z4LQD1-F1
#
_cell.length_a   1.000
_cell.length_b   1.000
_cell.length_c   1.000
_cell.angle_alpha   90.00
_cell.angle_beta   90.00
_cell.angle_gamma   90.00
#
_symmetry.space_group_name_H-M   'P 1'
#
loop_
_entity.id
_entity.type
_entity.pdbx_description
1 polymer ?
#
loop_
_entity_poly.entity_id
_entity_poly.type
_entity_poly.pdbx_seq_one_letter_code
_entity_poly.pdbx_strand_id
1 'polypeptide(L)'
;MRHIELNNLHLPNSWKKKASRVHTRRIRAKSSLQEIKEYIKSNGTSVWKPTKRYLMKFSHNKCWFTEANNAISSFHIEHFRPKKKVKKLKGTWKYNEQTRNWNVGYWWLTYNWRNYRLCCDILNSHKGNYFPLSIGSLVATNPTINHSTEDYVLLDPTVSNDVKLLGFDVATGEAIPKYDERNYPVEYSRARISIIVYHLNEDVLLLESRKQKLKELDKLKKRIVQNIFKFKQVDAQNLAAKKVISDILSDYFQDLVDLLNPKLLNSTYTAMVKVYLDELALTESWVGKYVFPRARKQNLI
;
A
#
# COMPACT_ATOMS: atom_id res chain seq x y z
N MET A 1 3.20 -2.58 -1.73
CA MET A 1 2.26 -1.87 -0.83
C MET A 1 1.92 -2.80 0.32
N ARG A 2 1.70 -2.28 1.53
CA ARG A 2 1.30 -3.08 2.70
C ARG A 2 -0.21 -3.04 2.88
N HIS A 3 -0.76 -4.13 3.42
CA HIS A 3 -2.17 -4.17 3.82
C HIS A 3 -2.46 -3.19 4.97
N ILE A 4 -3.52 -2.41 4.81
CA ILE A 4 -4.03 -1.43 5.76
C ILE A 4 -5.39 -1.91 6.27
N GLU A 5 -5.42 -2.48 7.46
CA GLU A 5 -6.64 -3.05 8.05
C GLU A 5 -7.59 -1.95 8.55
N LEU A 6 -8.42 -1.42 7.64
CA LEU A 6 -9.32 -0.29 7.92
C LEU A 6 -10.24 -0.48 9.12
N ASN A 7 -10.56 -1.72 9.50
CA ASN A 7 -11.42 -1.97 10.67
C ASN A 7 -10.78 -1.52 11.99
N ASN A 8 -9.44 -1.45 12.03
CA ASN A 8 -8.67 -0.98 13.19
C ASN A 8 -8.46 0.55 13.18
N LEU A 9 -8.94 1.26 12.16
CA LEU A 9 -8.85 2.71 12.07
C LEU A 9 -9.97 3.38 12.86
N HIS A 10 -9.59 4.08 13.94
CA HIS A 10 -10.51 4.83 14.78
C HIS A 10 -10.44 6.34 14.50
N LEU A 11 -11.47 6.86 13.83
CA LEU A 11 -11.73 8.30 13.75
C LEU A 11 -12.64 8.78 14.88
N PRO A 12 -12.54 10.05 15.33
CA PRO A 12 -13.39 10.59 16.39
C PRO A 12 -14.87 10.44 16.09
N ASN A 13 -15.64 10.05 17.11
CA ASN A 13 -17.10 9.94 16.99
C ASN A 13 -17.75 11.29 16.65
N SER A 14 -17.20 12.39 17.14
CA SER A 14 -17.62 13.75 16.77
C SER A 14 -17.47 13.99 15.27
N TRP A 15 -16.35 13.60 14.68
CA TRP A 15 -16.12 13.69 13.24
C TRP A 15 -17.09 12.79 12.46
N LYS A 16 -17.25 11.52 12.86
CA LYS A 16 -18.16 10.56 12.19
C LYS A 16 -19.61 11.07 12.19
N LYS A 17 -20.08 11.59 13.33
CA LYS A 17 -21.40 12.21 13.46
C LYS A 17 -21.54 13.43 12.54
N LYS A 18 -20.56 14.33 12.51
CA LYS A 18 -20.58 15.51 11.63
C LYS A 18 -20.57 15.14 10.15
N ALA A 19 -19.70 14.23 9.73
CA ALA A 19 -19.59 13.74 8.35
C ALA A 19 -20.92 13.10 7.88
N SER A 20 -21.53 12.25 8.71
CA SER A 20 -22.77 11.55 8.36
C SER A 20 -24.02 12.44 8.51
N ARG A 21 -24.28 12.97 9.71
CA ARG A 21 -25.54 13.65 10.05
C ARG A 21 -25.66 15.06 9.46
N VAL A 22 -24.54 15.69 9.13
CA VAL A 22 -24.54 17.04 8.54
C VAL A 22 -24.19 16.96 7.07
N HIS A 23 -22.95 16.63 6.73
CA HIS A 23 -22.47 16.80 5.36
C HIS A 23 -23.05 15.80 4.38
N THR A 24 -23.17 14.51 4.77
CA THR A 24 -23.78 13.48 3.90
C THR A 24 -25.27 13.74 3.67
N ARG A 25 -26.02 14.17 4.70
CA ARG A 25 -27.42 14.56 4.53
C ARG A 25 -27.57 15.79 3.62
N ARG A 26 -26.73 16.81 3.80
CA ARG A 26 -26.76 18.03 2.98
C ARG A 26 -26.51 17.78 1.50
N ILE A 27 -25.55 16.91 1.14
CA ILE A 27 -25.32 16.56 -0.28
C ILE A 27 -26.46 15.71 -0.84
N ARG A 28 -27.06 14.81 -0.05
CA ARG A 28 -28.20 13.98 -0.50
C ARG A 28 -29.49 14.78 -0.70
N ALA A 29 -29.64 15.90 0.00
CA ALA A 29 -30.78 16.80 -0.11
C ALA A 29 -30.67 17.80 -1.28
N LYS A 30 -29.58 17.78 -2.06
CA LYS A 30 -29.42 18.66 -3.22
C LYS A 30 -30.23 18.15 -4.41
N SER A 31 -30.78 19.07 -5.19
CA SER A 31 -31.68 18.75 -6.30
C SER A 31 -30.93 18.42 -7.59
N SER A 32 -29.64 18.78 -7.68
CA SER A 32 -28.83 18.56 -8.88
C SER A 32 -27.39 18.16 -8.58
N LEU A 33 -26.76 17.47 -9.54
CA LEU A 33 -25.33 17.12 -9.46
C LEU A 33 -24.42 18.36 -9.38
N GLN A 34 -24.83 19.47 -10.00
CA GLN A 34 -24.08 20.72 -9.96
C GLN A 34 -24.06 21.30 -8.54
N GLU A 35 -25.20 21.34 -7.86
CA GLU A 35 -25.28 21.77 -6.46
C GLU A 35 -24.46 20.86 -5.52
N ILE A 36 -24.45 19.56 -5.77
CA ILE A 36 -23.61 18.61 -5.02
C ILE A 36 -22.14 18.95 -5.20
N LYS A 37 -21.70 19.15 -6.44
CA LYS A 37 -20.30 19.46 -6.77
C LYS A 37 -19.85 20.78 -6.15
N GLU A 38 -20.71 21.81 -6.17
CA GLU A 38 -20.42 23.10 -5.55
C GLU A 38 -20.35 22.98 -4.03
N TYR A 39 -21.31 22.27 -3.41
CA TYR A 39 -21.26 22.01 -1.97
C TYR A 39 -19.96 21.33 -1.54
N ILE A 40 -19.53 20.29 -2.27
CA ILE A 40 -18.27 19.58 -2.02
C ILE A 40 -17.06 20.50 -2.23
N LYS A 41 -17.11 21.39 -3.23
CA LYS A 41 -16.03 22.36 -3.50
C LYS A 41 -15.86 23.33 -2.33
N SER A 42 -16.95 23.91 -1.82
CA SER A 42 -16.89 24.93 -0.75
C SER A 42 -16.67 24.33 0.64
N ASN A 43 -17.18 23.12 0.90
CA ASN A 43 -17.20 22.54 2.26
C ASN A 43 -16.29 21.33 2.42
N GLY A 44 -15.92 20.65 1.34
CA GLY A 44 -15.35 19.32 1.42
C GLY A 44 -14.04 19.24 2.20
N THR A 45 -13.08 20.08 1.83
CA THR A 45 -11.72 20.06 2.40
C THR A 45 -11.71 20.24 3.90
N SER A 46 -12.54 21.14 4.45
CA SER A 46 -12.62 21.37 5.90
C SER A 46 -13.17 20.16 6.67
N VAL A 47 -13.89 19.25 6.00
CA VAL A 47 -14.45 18.05 6.60
C VAL A 47 -13.44 16.91 6.59
N TRP A 48 -12.80 16.58 5.46
CA TRP A 48 -11.89 15.43 5.42
C TRP A 48 -10.49 15.76 5.94
N LYS A 49 -9.96 16.98 5.72
CA LYS A 49 -8.59 17.36 6.14
C LYS A 49 -8.26 17.04 7.61
N PRO A 50 -9.17 17.24 8.59
CA PRO A 50 -8.92 16.83 9.98
C PRO A 50 -8.65 15.33 10.20
N THR A 51 -9.09 14.46 9.28
CA THR A 51 -8.81 13.02 9.38
C THR A 51 -7.36 12.66 9.06
N LYS A 52 -6.62 13.54 8.36
CA LYS A 52 -5.24 13.29 7.91
C LYS A 52 -4.31 12.83 9.04
N ARG A 53 -4.38 13.50 10.20
CA ARG A 53 -3.54 13.14 11.37
C ARG A 53 -3.79 11.71 11.87
N TYR A 54 -5.03 11.24 11.80
CA TYR A 54 -5.40 9.89 12.21
C TYR A 54 -4.90 8.87 11.19
N LEU A 55 -5.05 9.16 9.90
CA LEU A 55 -4.54 8.30 8.83
C LEU A 55 -3.01 8.20 8.87
N MET A 56 -2.31 9.31 9.10
CA MET A 56 -0.85 9.36 9.27
C MET A 56 -0.39 8.53 10.46
N LYS A 57 -1.02 8.71 11.64
CA LYS A 57 -0.71 7.90 12.82
C LYS A 57 -0.95 6.41 12.54
N PHE A 58 -2.05 6.09 11.86
CA PHE A 58 -2.45 4.72 11.56
C PHE A 58 -1.50 3.99 10.62
N SER A 59 -0.89 4.68 9.65
CA SER A 59 0.11 4.11 8.76
C SER A 59 1.54 4.39 9.16
N HIS A 60 1.80 4.79 10.41
CA HIS A 60 3.14 5.09 10.91
C HIS A 60 3.90 6.10 10.04
N ASN A 61 3.18 7.14 9.60
CA ASN A 61 3.67 8.19 8.71
C ASN A 61 4.20 7.68 7.35
N LYS A 62 3.59 6.61 6.82
CA LYS A 62 3.94 6.03 5.52
C LYS A 62 2.78 6.11 4.54
N CYS A 63 3.10 6.32 3.26
CA CYS A 63 2.14 6.27 2.16
C CYS A 63 1.49 4.89 2.07
N TRP A 64 0.18 4.81 1.83
CA TRP A 64 -0.52 3.53 1.74
C TRP A 64 -0.21 2.77 0.44
N PHE A 65 0.19 3.48 -0.62
CA PHE A 65 0.54 2.85 -1.90
C PHE A 65 2.03 2.46 -1.99
N THR A 66 2.94 3.29 -1.46
CA THR A 66 4.39 3.07 -1.64
C THR A 66 5.10 2.58 -0.39
N GLU A 67 4.51 2.73 0.80
CA GLU A 67 5.18 2.58 2.10
C GLU A 67 6.39 3.51 2.33
N ALA A 68 6.63 4.46 1.43
CA ALA A 68 7.64 5.48 1.64
C ALA A 68 7.23 6.40 2.80
N ASN A 69 8.22 6.83 3.57
CA ASN A 69 8.06 7.89 4.55
C ASN A 69 7.97 9.26 3.83
N ASN A 70 7.62 10.29 4.59
CA ASN A 70 7.44 11.64 4.05
C ASN A 70 8.71 12.50 4.16
N ALA A 71 9.85 12.04 3.63
CA ALA A 71 11.02 12.90 3.57
C ALA A 71 10.86 14.04 2.54
N ILE A 72 9.95 13.91 1.57
CA ILE A 72 9.96 14.73 0.33
C ILE A 72 8.62 15.43 0.01
N SER A 73 7.44 14.92 0.38
CA SER A 73 6.15 15.52 -0.05
C SER A 73 4.97 15.30 0.89
N SER A 74 4.30 16.39 1.28
CA SER A 74 3.15 16.38 2.20
C SER A 74 2.10 15.30 1.84
N PHE A 75 1.55 14.59 2.83
CA PHE A 75 0.50 13.60 2.55
C PHE A 75 -0.84 14.24 2.20
N HIS A 76 -1.60 13.61 1.32
CA HIS A 76 -2.97 13.98 0.97
C HIS A 76 -3.94 12.86 1.37
N ILE A 77 -5.21 13.24 1.52
CA ILE A 77 -6.31 12.30 1.67
C ILE A 77 -6.85 12.05 0.27
N GLU A 78 -6.50 10.88 -0.25
CA GLU A 78 -6.96 10.43 -1.55
C GLU A 78 -8.32 9.74 -1.42
N HIS A 79 -9.24 10.05 -2.34
CA HIS A 79 -10.52 9.37 -2.45
C HIS A 79 -10.40 8.21 -3.42
N PHE A 80 -10.25 6.97 -2.91
CA PHE A 80 -10.02 5.78 -3.74
C PHE A 80 -11.01 5.73 -4.92
N ARG A 81 -12.31 5.86 -4.61
CA ARG A 81 -13.40 6.13 -5.54
C ARG A 81 -13.57 7.66 -5.74
N PRO A 82 -13.32 8.21 -6.94
CA PRO A 82 -13.30 9.64 -7.19
C PRO A 82 -14.64 10.33 -6.93
N LYS A 83 -14.63 11.39 -6.12
CA LYS A 83 -15.84 12.10 -5.67
C LYS A 83 -16.59 12.92 -6.73
N LYS A 84 -15.92 13.44 -7.77
CA LYS A 84 -16.51 14.44 -8.69
C LYS A 84 -16.72 13.96 -10.12
N LYS A 85 -15.83 13.08 -10.60
CA LYS A 85 -15.83 12.50 -11.94
C LYS A 85 -14.87 11.34 -11.98
N VAL A 86 -15.06 10.42 -12.92
CA VAL A 86 -14.10 9.34 -13.23
C VAL A 86 -13.46 9.65 -14.59
N LYS A 87 -12.14 9.52 -14.67
CA LYS A 87 -11.40 9.59 -15.94
C LYS A 87 -11.29 8.19 -16.51
N LYS A 88 -11.62 8.04 -17.80
CA LYS A 88 -11.31 6.83 -18.56
C LYS A 88 -9.80 6.68 -18.69
N LEU A 89 -9.29 5.46 -18.59
CA LEU A 89 -7.91 5.17 -19.00
C LEU A 89 -7.71 5.60 -20.47
N LYS A 90 -6.61 6.30 -20.76
CA LYS A 90 -6.25 6.72 -22.12
C LYS A 90 -5.30 5.71 -22.75
N GLY A 91 -5.57 5.23 -23.96
CA GLY A 91 -4.67 4.36 -24.75
C GLY A 91 -5.27 2.99 -25.10
N THR A 92 -4.50 2.16 -25.81
CA THR A 92 -4.84 0.78 -26.25
C THR A 92 -4.72 -0.25 -25.12
N TRP A 93 -5.21 0.10 -23.91
CA TRP A 93 -5.25 -0.87 -22.82
C TRP A 93 -6.26 -1.96 -23.17
N LYS A 94 -5.89 -3.24 -23.03
CA LYS A 94 -6.80 -4.39 -23.21
C LYS A 94 -8.07 -4.31 -22.32
N TYR A 95 -8.05 -3.42 -21.33
CA TYR A 95 -9.19 -3.03 -20.52
C TYR A 95 -9.86 -1.78 -21.09
N ASN A 96 -10.76 -1.96 -22.06
CA ASN A 96 -11.63 -0.89 -22.52
C ASN A 96 -12.72 -0.63 -21.47
N GLU A 97 -12.45 0.34 -20.61
CA GLU A 97 -13.32 0.79 -19.53
C GLU A 97 -14.62 1.43 -20.06
N GLN A 98 -15.78 0.88 -19.65
CA GLN A 98 -17.10 1.46 -19.91
C GLN A 98 -17.67 2.17 -18.67
N THR A 99 -16.91 3.05 -18.00
CA THR A 99 -17.43 3.75 -16.81
C THR A 99 -18.57 4.71 -17.19
N ARG A 100 -19.80 4.22 -17.05
CA ARG A 100 -21.05 4.98 -17.29
C ARG A 100 -21.22 6.16 -16.32
N ASN A 101 -20.48 6.17 -15.20
CA ASN A 101 -20.53 7.22 -14.18
C ASN A 101 -19.44 8.32 -14.33
N TRP A 102 -18.79 8.41 -15.50
CA TRP A 102 -17.68 9.32 -15.75
C TRP A 102 -17.93 10.78 -15.33
N ASN A 103 -19.14 11.32 -15.56
CA ASN A 103 -19.50 12.69 -15.16
C ASN A 103 -20.06 12.82 -13.74
N VAL A 104 -20.47 11.72 -13.12
CA VAL A 104 -21.13 11.71 -11.79
C VAL A 104 -20.10 11.54 -10.68
N GLY A 105 -19.18 10.59 -10.84
CA GLY A 105 -18.30 10.13 -9.77
C GLY A 105 -19.08 9.52 -8.60
N TYR A 106 -18.36 9.29 -7.50
CA TYR A 106 -18.88 8.66 -6.28
C TYR A 106 -19.12 9.72 -5.18
N TRP A 107 -19.87 10.76 -5.51
CA TRP A 107 -20.07 11.91 -4.61
C TRP A 107 -20.66 11.50 -3.26
N TRP A 108 -21.46 10.43 -3.19
CA TRP A 108 -22.01 9.89 -1.97
C TRP A 108 -20.97 9.26 -1.03
N LEU A 109 -19.76 8.97 -1.52
CA LEU A 109 -18.63 8.48 -0.74
C LEU A 109 -17.67 9.61 -0.30
N THR A 110 -17.97 10.86 -0.62
CA THR A 110 -17.09 12.01 -0.32
C THR A 110 -16.73 12.11 1.16
N TYR A 111 -17.68 11.83 2.04
CA TYR A 111 -17.52 11.91 3.50
C TYR A 111 -17.46 10.53 4.18
N ASN A 112 -17.31 9.46 3.38
CA ASN A 112 -17.13 8.12 3.88
C ASN A 112 -15.62 7.86 4.07
N TRP A 113 -15.18 7.77 5.33
CA TRP A 113 -13.77 7.56 5.66
C TRP A 113 -13.21 6.23 5.14
N ARG A 114 -14.07 5.23 4.86
CA ARG A 114 -13.62 3.98 4.22
C ARG A 114 -13.15 4.18 2.79
N ASN A 115 -13.49 5.31 2.17
CA ASN A 115 -13.00 5.70 0.85
C ASN A 115 -11.69 6.52 0.89
N TYR A 116 -11.13 6.79 2.07
CA TYR A 116 -9.91 7.60 2.23
C TYR A 116 -8.65 6.75 2.22
N ARG A 117 -7.63 7.16 1.47
CA ARG A 117 -6.28 6.59 1.47
C ARG A 117 -5.27 7.69 1.77
N LEU A 118 -4.23 7.41 2.54
CA LEU A 118 -3.14 8.36 2.73
C LEU A 118 -2.13 8.20 1.59
N CYS A 119 -1.95 9.24 0.80
CA CYS A 119 -1.11 9.21 -0.39
C CYS A 119 -0.11 10.37 -0.39
N CYS A 120 1.09 10.19 -0.93
CA CYS A 120 1.98 11.32 -1.24
C CYS A 120 1.39 12.19 -2.35
N ASP A 121 1.73 13.48 -2.38
CA ASP A 121 1.15 14.44 -3.32
C ASP A 121 1.38 14.09 -4.80
N ILE A 122 2.60 13.65 -5.13
CA ILE A 122 2.97 13.23 -6.49
C ILE A 122 2.04 12.12 -6.99
N LEU A 123 1.94 11.02 -6.24
CA LEU A 123 1.09 9.89 -6.58
C LEU A 123 -0.40 10.25 -6.58
N ASN A 124 -0.82 11.12 -5.66
CA ASN A 124 -2.20 11.59 -5.58
C ASN A 124 -2.59 12.35 -6.85
N SER A 125 -1.69 13.20 -7.35
CA SER A 125 -1.86 13.95 -8.59
C SER A 125 -1.91 13.04 -9.82
N HIS A 126 -1.08 11.99 -9.84
CA HIS A 126 -1.04 11.02 -10.94
C HIS A 126 -2.27 10.11 -11.00
N LYS A 127 -2.68 9.50 -9.88
CA LYS A 127 -3.94 8.75 -9.80
C LYS A 127 -5.11 9.63 -10.24
N GLY A 128 -5.15 10.88 -9.75
CA GLY A 128 -6.16 11.86 -10.08
C GLY A 128 -7.58 11.30 -9.91
N ASN A 129 -8.28 11.14 -11.03
CA ASN A 129 -9.66 10.63 -11.05
C ASN A 129 -9.78 9.28 -11.78
N TYR A 130 -8.68 8.55 -11.99
CA TYR A 130 -8.75 7.21 -12.57
C TYR A 130 -9.37 6.24 -11.56
N PHE A 131 -10.35 5.49 -12.03
CA PHE A 131 -10.99 4.41 -11.29
C PHE A 131 -11.54 3.35 -12.28
N PRO A 132 -10.64 2.69 -13.01
CA PRO A 132 -11.03 1.68 -13.99
C PRO A 132 -11.82 0.54 -13.36
N LEU A 133 -12.91 0.18 -14.03
CA LEU A 133 -13.73 -0.99 -13.74
C LEU A 133 -13.52 -2.05 -14.83
N SER A 134 -13.75 -3.30 -14.46
CA SER A 134 -13.66 -4.44 -15.36
C SER A 134 -14.74 -4.44 -16.42
N ILE A 135 -14.42 -5.01 -17.58
CA ILE A 135 -15.38 -5.18 -18.67
C ILE A 135 -16.52 -6.06 -18.12
N GLY A 136 -17.76 -5.58 -18.26
CA GLY A 136 -18.93 -6.26 -17.70
C GLY A 136 -19.20 -5.98 -16.22
N SER A 137 -18.34 -5.23 -15.52
CA SER A 137 -18.59 -4.80 -14.15
C SER A 137 -19.90 -4.03 -14.06
N LEU A 138 -20.65 -4.26 -12.98
CA LEU A 138 -21.69 -3.33 -12.57
C LEU A 138 -21.09 -1.95 -12.33
N VAL A 139 -21.89 -0.90 -12.51
CA VAL A 139 -21.46 0.49 -12.31
C VAL A 139 -22.49 1.20 -11.44
N ALA A 140 -22.08 1.58 -10.23
CA ALA A 140 -22.84 2.45 -9.36
C ALA A 140 -22.84 3.87 -9.93
N THR A 141 -23.98 4.26 -10.47
CA THR A 141 -24.23 5.61 -11.02
C THR A 141 -24.87 6.55 -10.01
N ASN A 142 -25.37 6.02 -8.88
CA ASN A 142 -26.09 6.76 -7.86
C ASN A 142 -25.96 6.05 -6.49
N PRO A 143 -26.35 6.68 -5.36
CA PRO A 143 -26.16 6.11 -4.02
C PRO A 143 -27.06 4.91 -3.67
N THR A 144 -28.09 4.59 -4.46
CA THR A 144 -28.96 3.41 -4.20
C THR A 144 -28.37 2.14 -4.79
N ILE A 145 -27.47 2.25 -5.77
CA ILE A 145 -26.76 1.11 -6.35
C ILE A 145 -25.56 0.76 -5.46
N ASN A 146 -25.44 -0.54 -5.14
CA ASN A 146 -24.37 -1.02 -4.28
C ASN A 146 -23.01 -1.02 -5.00
N HIS A 147 -22.18 -0.01 -4.72
CA HIS A 147 -20.80 0.10 -5.24
C HIS A 147 -19.87 -1.05 -4.81
N SER A 148 -20.25 -1.91 -3.85
CA SER A 148 -19.43 -3.07 -3.48
C SER A 148 -19.50 -4.22 -4.50
N THR A 149 -20.42 -4.16 -5.47
CA THR A 149 -20.55 -5.17 -6.53
C THR A 149 -19.79 -4.78 -7.80
N GLU A 150 -18.96 -3.73 -7.73
CA GLU A 150 -18.15 -3.27 -8.87
C GLU A 150 -16.76 -3.92 -8.82
N ASP A 151 -16.33 -4.47 -9.94
CA ASP A 151 -15.02 -5.10 -10.11
C ASP A 151 -13.99 -4.05 -10.52
N TYR A 152 -13.48 -3.31 -9.53
CA TYR A 152 -12.46 -2.29 -9.77
C TYR A 152 -11.07 -2.91 -10.03
N VAL A 153 -10.32 -2.27 -10.92
CA VAL A 153 -9.02 -2.80 -11.36
C VAL A 153 -7.89 -2.43 -10.41
N LEU A 154 -7.92 -1.21 -9.89
CA LEU A 154 -6.84 -0.66 -9.09
C LEU A 154 -6.64 -1.45 -7.78
N LEU A 155 -5.41 -1.75 -7.41
CA LEU A 155 -5.09 -2.42 -6.15
C LEU A 155 -5.39 -1.50 -4.97
N ASP A 156 -6.30 -1.93 -4.09
CA ASP A 156 -6.62 -1.21 -2.86
C ASP A 156 -5.75 -1.72 -1.71
N PRO A 157 -4.89 -0.89 -1.08
CA PRO A 157 -4.07 -1.33 0.05
C PRO A 157 -4.90 -1.76 1.26
N THR A 158 -6.22 -1.52 1.27
CA THR A 158 -7.11 -1.95 2.35
C THR A 158 -7.69 -3.35 2.14
N VAL A 159 -7.42 -3.97 0.99
CA VAL A 159 -7.82 -5.32 0.63
C VAL A 159 -6.60 -6.23 0.63
N SER A 160 -6.61 -7.25 1.49
CA SER A 160 -5.45 -8.11 1.72
C SER A 160 -5.05 -8.94 0.49
N ASN A 161 -5.99 -9.27 -0.39
CA ASN A 161 -5.69 -9.98 -1.63
C ASN A 161 -5.12 -9.06 -2.71
N ASP A 162 -5.50 -7.78 -2.74
CA ASP A 162 -4.98 -6.82 -3.71
C ASP A 162 -3.49 -6.57 -3.49
N VAL A 163 -3.06 -6.42 -2.23
CA VAL A 163 -1.64 -6.19 -1.93
C VAL A 163 -0.75 -7.38 -2.33
N LYS A 164 -1.31 -8.60 -2.40
CA LYS A 164 -0.59 -9.81 -2.82
C LYS A 164 -0.37 -9.89 -4.32
N LEU A 165 -1.05 -9.07 -5.12
CA LEU A 165 -0.87 -9.04 -6.58
C LEU A 165 0.39 -8.27 -7.00
N LEU A 166 0.99 -7.52 -6.06
CA LEU A 166 2.19 -6.72 -6.29
C LEU A 166 3.45 -7.47 -5.80
N GLY A 167 4.43 -7.62 -6.68
CA GLY A 167 5.80 -8.05 -6.37
C GLY A 167 6.78 -6.89 -6.46
N PHE A 168 8.06 -7.20 -6.23
CA PHE A 168 9.16 -6.26 -6.40
C PHE A 168 10.33 -6.96 -7.06
N ASP A 169 10.97 -6.31 -8.01
CA ASP A 169 12.26 -6.74 -8.53
C ASP A 169 13.34 -6.44 -7.49
N VAL A 170 14.01 -7.47 -6.99
CA VAL A 170 15.02 -7.34 -5.92
C VAL A 170 16.36 -6.77 -6.40
N ALA A 171 16.57 -6.62 -7.72
CA ALA A 171 17.74 -5.98 -8.29
C ALA A 171 17.51 -4.47 -8.53
N THR A 172 16.31 -4.08 -8.98
CA THR A 172 16.00 -2.68 -9.35
C THR A 172 15.18 -1.93 -8.31
N GLY A 173 14.44 -2.64 -7.45
CA GLY A 173 13.47 -2.06 -6.52
C GLY A 173 12.15 -1.64 -7.19
N GLU A 174 11.95 -1.97 -8.45
CA GLU A 174 10.71 -1.67 -9.17
C GLU A 174 9.57 -2.56 -8.67
N ALA A 175 8.38 -1.98 -8.58
CA ALA A 175 7.16 -2.73 -8.37
C ALA A 175 6.78 -3.46 -9.67
N ILE A 176 6.48 -4.75 -9.56
CA ILE A 176 6.14 -5.60 -10.71
C ILE A 176 4.85 -6.40 -10.42
N PRO A 177 4.11 -6.85 -11.44
CA PRO A 177 3.06 -7.86 -11.23
C PRO A 177 3.67 -9.12 -10.61
N LYS A 178 3.02 -9.68 -9.57
CA LYS A 178 3.50 -10.93 -8.95
C LYS A 178 3.28 -12.15 -9.85
N TYR A 179 2.16 -12.18 -10.56
CA TYR A 179 1.77 -13.28 -11.43
C TYR A 179 2.02 -12.92 -12.89
N ASP A 180 2.19 -13.93 -13.75
CA ASP A 180 2.42 -13.73 -15.19
C ASP A 180 1.12 -13.55 -15.99
N GLU A 181 1.20 -12.88 -17.14
CA GLU A 181 0.04 -12.58 -18.01
C GLU A 181 -0.61 -13.84 -18.59
N ARG A 182 0.16 -14.92 -18.81
CA ARG A 182 -0.33 -16.11 -19.49
C ARG A 182 -1.22 -16.96 -18.59
N ASN A 183 -0.80 -17.17 -17.35
CA ASN A 183 -1.50 -18.03 -16.40
C ASN A 183 -2.52 -17.25 -15.56
N TYR A 184 -2.27 -15.96 -15.28
CA TYR A 184 -3.10 -15.12 -14.41
C TYR A 184 -3.38 -13.74 -15.06
N PRO A 185 -4.06 -13.71 -16.22
CA PRO A 185 -4.21 -12.48 -17.01
C PRO A 185 -4.95 -11.36 -16.26
N VAL A 186 -5.89 -11.70 -15.37
CA VAL A 186 -6.67 -10.73 -14.60
C VAL A 186 -5.80 -10.09 -13.52
N GLU A 187 -5.15 -10.89 -12.69
CA GLU A 187 -4.27 -10.45 -11.62
C GLU A 187 -3.09 -9.64 -12.17
N TYR A 188 -2.47 -10.14 -13.24
CA TYR A 188 -1.41 -9.44 -13.96
C TYR A 188 -1.89 -8.06 -14.42
N SER A 189 -3.04 -7.99 -15.09
CA SER A 189 -3.59 -6.72 -15.60
C SER A 189 -3.89 -5.73 -14.48
N ARG A 190 -4.50 -6.20 -13.38
CA ARG A 190 -4.79 -5.37 -12.20
C ARG A 190 -3.53 -4.79 -11.59
N ALA A 191 -2.51 -5.61 -11.37
CA ALA A 191 -1.23 -5.16 -10.84
C ALA A 191 -0.54 -4.18 -11.78
N ARG A 192 -0.45 -4.51 -13.07
CA ARG A 192 0.18 -3.67 -14.10
C ARG A 192 -0.47 -2.30 -14.22
N ILE A 193 -1.80 -2.25 -14.32
CA ILE A 193 -2.54 -0.99 -14.42
C ILE A 193 -2.36 -0.17 -13.14
N SER A 194 -2.31 -0.81 -11.97
CA SER A 194 -2.11 -0.11 -10.70
C SER A 194 -0.70 0.47 -10.56
N ILE A 195 0.33 -0.26 -10.98
CA ILE A 195 1.72 0.25 -11.03
C ILE A 195 1.78 1.55 -11.82
N ILE A 196 1.15 1.55 -13.00
CA ILE A 196 1.14 2.69 -13.92
C ILE A 196 0.29 3.84 -13.39
N VAL A 197 -0.95 3.59 -12.96
CA VAL A 197 -1.86 4.63 -12.49
C VAL A 197 -1.36 5.29 -11.19
N TYR A 198 -0.72 4.51 -10.32
CA TYR A 198 -0.12 5.03 -9.09
C TYR A 198 1.30 5.54 -9.27
N HIS A 199 1.88 5.44 -10.47
CA HIS A 199 3.26 5.87 -10.74
C HIS A 199 4.26 5.25 -9.74
N LEU A 200 4.20 3.92 -9.55
CA LEU A 200 5.00 3.23 -8.53
C LEU A 200 6.48 3.10 -8.90
N ASN A 201 6.87 3.35 -10.15
CA ASN A 201 8.23 3.20 -10.68
C ASN A 201 8.76 4.47 -11.37
N GLU A 202 7.95 5.52 -11.46
CA GLU A 202 8.24 6.70 -12.26
C GLU A 202 8.91 7.81 -11.41
N ASP A 203 8.78 7.75 -10.09
CA ASP A 203 9.46 8.65 -9.17
C ASP A 203 10.88 8.16 -8.87
N VAL A 204 11.88 8.95 -9.29
CA VAL A 204 13.30 8.61 -9.14
C VAL A 204 13.69 8.47 -7.68
N LEU A 205 13.20 9.34 -6.80
CA LEU A 205 13.57 9.32 -5.37
C LEU A 205 12.99 8.10 -4.66
N LEU A 206 11.77 7.68 -5.04
CA LEU A 206 11.16 6.44 -4.58
C LEU A 206 11.98 5.23 -5.00
N LEU A 207 12.38 5.13 -6.27
CA LEU A 207 13.20 4.03 -6.76
C LEU A 207 14.56 3.98 -6.06
N GLU A 208 15.26 5.12 -5.96
CA GLU A 208 16.55 5.18 -5.27
C GLU A 208 16.44 4.82 -3.78
N SER A 209 15.35 5.23 -3.12
CA SER A 209 15.08 4.84 -1.73
C SER A 209 14.84 3.33 -1.58
N ARG A 210 14.14 2.69 -2.53
CA ARG A 210 13.96 1.22 -2.54
C ARG A 210 15.27 0.50 -2.81
N LYS A 211 16.06 0.94 -3.80
CA LYS A 211 17.40 0.39 -4.08
C LYS A 211 18.32 0.49 -2.86
N GLN A 212 18.27 1.62 -2.14
CA GLN A 212 19.06 1.78 -0.92
C GLN A 212 18.64 0.79 0.17
N LYS A 213 17.32 0.53 0.33
CA LYS A 213 16.82 -0.49 1.26
C LYS A 213 17.25 -1.91 0.84
N LEU A 214 17.25 -2.23 -0.45
CA LEU A 214 17.76 -3.51 -0.95
C LEU A 214 19.27 -3.67 -0.68
N LYS A 215 20.07 -2.61 -0.91
CA LYS A 215 21.50 -2.60 -0.56
C LYS A 215 21.76 -2.82 0.94
N GLU A 216 20.90 -2.28 1.80
CA GLU A 216 20.95 -2.52 3.25
C GLU A 216 20.69 -4.00 3.59
N LEU A 217 19.66 -4.60 2.98
CA LEU A 217 19.34 -6.02 3.13
C LEU A 217 20.50 -6.92 2.66
N ASP A 218 21.11 -6.61 1.51
CA ASP A 218 22.26 -7.35 0.99
C ASP A 218 23.49 -7.26 1.91
N LYS A 219 23.72 -6.10 2.53
CA LYS A 219 24.79 -5.93 3.52
C LYS A 219 24.54 -6.79 4.75
N LEU A 220 23.30 -6.82 5.26
CA LEU A 220 22.91 -7.69 6.38
C LEU A 220 23.07 -9.17 6.01
N LYS A 221 22.58 -9.59 4.84
CA LYS A 221 22.77 -10.95 4.30
C LYS A 221 24.25 -11.34 4.31
N LYS A 222 25.13 -10.50 3.74
CA LYS A 222 26.58 -10.77 3.69
C LYS A 222 27.18 -10.94 5.08
N ARG A 223 26.82 -10.08 6.04
CA ARG A 223 27.29 -10.19 7.44
C ARG A 223 26.81 -11.47 8.10
N ILE A 224 25.55 -11.85 7.90
CA ILE A 224 24.98 -13.10 8.42
C ILE A 224 25.73 -14.30 7.86
N VAL A 225 25.87 -14.39 6.54
CA VAL A 225 26.55 -15.52 5.88
C VAL A 225 28.01 -15.63 6.36
N GLN A 226 28.72 -14.51 6.48
CA GLN A 226 30.08 -14.48 7.01
C GLN A 226 30.14 -14.99 8.47
N ASN A 227 29.21 -14.59 9.33
CA ASN A 227 29.20 -15.04 10.73
C ASN A 227 28.75 -16.50 10.86
N ILE A 228 27.85 -17.00 10.00
CA ILE A 228 27.52 -18.42 9.90
C ILE A 228 28.77 -19.23 9.52
N PHE A 229 29.55 -18.74 8.55
CA PHE A 229 30.79 -19.39 8.15
C PHE A 229 31.81 -19.40 9.30
N LYS A 230 32.04 -18.26 9.97
CA LYS A 230 32.89 -18.19 11.17
C LYS A 230 32.42 -19.15 12.26
N PHE A 231 31.12 -19.20 12.55
CA PHE A 231 30.54 -20.11 13.55
C PHE A 231 30.87 -21.57 13.25
N LYS A 232 30.85 -21.97 11.97
CA LYS A 232 31.19 -23.34 11.53
C LYS A 232 32.68 -23.66 11.67
N GLN A 233 33.55 -22.65 11.62
CA GLN A 233 35.01 -22.82 11.76
C GLN A 233 35.50 -22.84 13.21
N VAL A 234 34.71 -22.31 14.16
CA VAL A 234 35.09 -22.33 15.58
C VAL A 234 35.08 -23.76 16.11
N ASP A 235 36.15 -24.13 16.81
CA ASP A 235 36.28 -25.41 17.52
C ASP A 235 35.02 -25.72 18.33
N ALA A 236 34.53 -26.95 18.21
CA ALA A 236 33.37 -27.43 18.93
C ALA A 236 33.49 -27.29 20.45
N GLN A 237 34.70 -27.39 20.99
CA GLN A 237 34.96 -27.25 22.42
C GLN A 237 35.03 -25.79 22.89
N ASN A 238 35.22 -24.83 21.97
CA ASN A 238 35.25 -23.40 22.32
C ASN A 238 33.83 -22.82 22.41
N LEU A 239 33.11 -23.23 23.45
CA LEU A 239 31.73 -22.82 23.71
C LEU A 239 31.58 -21.30 23.88
N ALA A 240 32.58 -20.63 24.46
CA ALA A 240 32.57 -19.18 24.64
C ALA A 240 32.57 -18.44 23.30
N ALA A 241 33.48 -18.79 22.38
CA ALA A 241 33.53 -18.18 21.05
C ALA A 241 32.26 -18.49 20.22
N LYS A 242 31.74 -19.72 20.31
CA LYS A 242 30.46 -20.08 19.66
C LYS A 242 29.31 -19.24 20.18
N LYS A 243 29.22 -19.04 21.50
CA LYS A 243 28.18 -18.22 22.12
C LYS A 243 28.23 -16.78 21.60
N VAL A 244 29.41 -16.16 21.57
CA VAL A 244 29.59 -14.78 21.05
C VAL A 244 29.07 -14.65 19.61
N ILE A 245 29.44 -15.58 18.72
CA ILE A 245 28.97 -15.52 17.32
C ILE A 245 27.46 -15.80 17.22
N SER A 246 26.93 -16.71 18.05
CA SER A 246 25.49 -16.99 18.12
C SER A 246 24.69 -15.76 18.53
N ASP A 247 25.17 -15.00 19.51
CA ASP A 247 24.53 -13.77 19.97
C ASP A 247 24.52 -12.72 18.85
N ILE A 248 25.67 -12.50 18.18
CA ILE A 248 25.78 -11.63 17.00
C ILE A 248 24.81 -12.03 15.88
N LEU A 249 24.69 -13.33 15.60
CA LEU A 249 23.75 -13.84 14.60
C LEU A 249 22.30 -13.60 15.01
N SER A 250 21.99 -13.78 16.31
CA SER A 250 20.65 -13.51 16.83
C SER A 250 20.25 -12.04 16.64
N ASP A 251 21.18 -11.11 16.87
CA ASP A 251 20.97 -9.68 16.64
C ASP A 251 20.69 -9.39 15.16
N TYR A 252 21.50 -9.93 14.23
CA TYR A 252 21.24 -9.74 12.80
C TYR A 252 19.92 -10.35 12.33
N PHE A 253 19.52 -11.49 12.89
CA PHE A 253 18.20 -12.06 12.59
C PHE A 253 17.08 -11.16 13.11
N GLN A 254 17.26 -10.53 14.27
CA GLN A 254 16.30 -9.57 14.80
C GLN A 254 16.26 -8.29 13.94
N ASP A 255 17.39 -7.78 13.46
CA ASP A 255 17.44 -6.63 12.55
C ASP A 255 16.59 -6.88 11.28
N LEU A 256 16.67 -8.09 10.70
CA LEU A 256 15.82 -8.45 9.55
C LEU A 256 14.33 -8.53 9.90
N VAL A 257 14.00 -9.00 11.11
CA VAL A 257 12.60 -9.03 11.60
C VAL A 257 12.07 -7.62 11.83
N ASP A 258 12.90 -6.73 12.37
CA ASP A 258 12.56 -5.33 12.60
C ASP A 258 12.28 -4.58 11.29
N LEU A 259 12.98 -4.94 10.20
CA LEU A 259 12.68 -4.40 8.86
C LEU A 259 11.30 -4.81 8.34
N LEU A 260 10.70 -5.90 8.84
CA LEU A 260 9.31 -6.28 8.53
C LEU A 260 8.28 -5.54 9.40
N ASN A 261 8.70 -4.83 10.44
CA ASN A 261 7.79 -4.21 11.40
C ASN A 261 7.40 -2.77 11.00
N PRO A 262 6.19 -2.54 10.45
CA PRO A 262 5.80 -1.23 9.96
C PRO A 262 5.64 -0.18 11.06
N LYS A 263 5.66 -0.56 12.34
CA LYS A 263 5.58 0.36 13.48
C LYS A 263 6.91 1.06 13.73
N LEU A 264 8.03 0.45 13.32
CA LEU A 264 9.35 1.02 13.51
C LEU A 264 9.58 2.17 12.53
N LEU A 265 10.24 3.24 13.03
CA LEU A 265 10.47 4.47 12.28
C LEU A 265 11.32 4.21 11.02
N ASN A 266 12.33 3.34 11.14
CA ASN A 266 13.29 3.03 10.08
C ASN A 266 12.85 1.89 9.15
N SER A 267 11.70 1.26 9.42
CA SER A 267 11.16 0.18 8.59
C SER A 267 10.24 0.75 7.51
N THR A 268 10.80 1.01 6.33
CA THR A 268 10.03 1.32 5.10
C THR A 268 10.01 0.11 4.17
N TYR A 269 9.01 0.06 3.30
CA TYR A 269 8.91 -0.97 2.25
C TYR A 269 8.80 -2.40 2.78
N THR A 270 8.01 -2.62 3.84
CA THR A 270 7.90 -3.93 4.51
C THR A 270 7.43 -5.04 3.56
N ALA A 271 6.55 -4.72 2.60
CA ALA A 271 6.15 -5.68 1.57
C ALA A 271 7.32 -6.09 0.65
N MET A 272 8.21 -5.15 0.29
CA MET A 272 9.40 -5.44 -0.51
C MET A 272 10.43 -6.24 0.29
N VAL A 273 10.63 -5.89 1.57
CA VAL A 273 11.47 -6.68 2.49
C VAL A 273 10.96 -8.12 2.58
N LYS A 274 9.64 -8.32 2.66
CA LYS A 274 9.05 -9.65 2.69
C LYS A 274 9.33 -10.45 1.42
N VAL A 275 9.16 -9.83 0.24
CA VAL A 275 9.49 -10.46 -1.06
C VAL A 275 10.96 -10.87 -1.10
N TYR A 276 11.87 -9.96 -0.72
CA TYR A 276 13.31 -10.26 -0.66
C TYR A 276 13.60 -11.46 0.25
N LEU A 277 13.00 -11.52 1.45
CA LEU A 277 13.22 -12.62 2.38
C LEU A 277 12.60 -13.95 1.88
N ASP A 278 11.49 -13.90 1.15
CA ASP A 278 10.89 -15.08 0.52
C ASP A 278 11.79 -15.67 -0.55
N GLU A 279 12.35 -14.83 -1.43
CA GLU A 279 13.34 -15.27 -2.43
C GLU A 279 14.62 -15.77 -1.76
N LEU A 280 15.09 -15.08 -0.72
CA LEU A 280 16.27 -15.48 0.02
C LEU A 280 16.08 -16.85 0.69
N ALA A 281 14.91 -17.14 1.24
CA ALA A 281 14.59 -18.42 1.88
C ALA A 281 14.69 -19.63 0.95
N LEU A 282 14.64 -19.43 -0.38
CA LEU A 282 14.83 -20.50 -1.37
C LEU A 282 16.28 -21.01 -1.40
N THR A 283 17.24 -20.17 -1.03
CA THR A 283 18.68 -20.48 -1.09
C THR A 283 19.34 -20.51 0.29
N GLU A 284 18.77 -19.82 1.27
CA GLU A 284 19.34 -19.63 2.60
C GLU A 284 18.42 -20.19 3.69
N SER A 285 18.70 -21.42 4.14
CA SER A 285 17.85 -22.13 5.13
C SER A 285 17.71 -21.41 6.47
N TRP A 286 18.66 -20.52 6.81
CA TRP A 286 18.63 -19.76 8.07
C TRP A 286 17.48 -18.75 8.11
N VAL A 287 16.96 -18.29 6.96
CA VAL A 287 15.79 -17.42 6.93
C VAL A 287 14.56 -18.14 7.49
N GLY A 288 14.28 -19.34 6.98
CA GLY A 288 13.17 -20.18 7.45
C GLY A 288 13.35 -20.68 8.88
N LYS A 289 14.59 -20.93 9.30
CA LYS A 289 14.90 -21.45 10.64
C LYS A 289 14.91 -20.38 11.74
N TYR A 290 15.34 -19.16 11.43
CA TYR A 290 15.62 -18.14 12.45
C TYR A 290 14.87 -16.82 12.24
N VAL A 291 14.59 -16.40 11.02
CA VAL A 291 13.93 -15.10 10.75
C VAL A 291 12.41 -15.26 10.76
N PHE A 292 11.86 -16.15 9.92
CA PHE A 292 10.41 -16.31 9.82
C PHE A 292 9.71 -16.73 11.12
N PRO A 293 10.26 -17.64 11.96
CA PRO A 293 9.63 -17.96 13.24
C PRO A 293 9.54 -16.75 14.18
N ARG A 294 10.58 -15.91 14.21
CA ARG A 294 10.59 -14.66 15.00
C ARG A 294 9.55 -13.67 14.48
N ALA A 295 9.46 -13.49 13.16
CA ALA A 295 8.49 -12.60 12.52
C ALA A 295 7.04 -13.06 12.75
N ARG A 296 6.75 -14.37 12.66
CA ARG A 296 5.41 -14.93 12.98
C ARG A 296 5.02 -14.74 14.44
N LYS A 297 5.96 -14.94 15.38
CA LYS A 297 5.73 -14.69 16.81
C LYS A 297 5.31 -13.25 17.09
N GLN A 298 5.72 -12.31 16.23
CA GLN A 298 5.38 -10.89 16.30
C GLN A 298 4.20 -10.48 15.40
N ASN A 299 3.54 -11.42 14.72
CA ASN A 299 2.46 -11.19 13.75
C ASN A 299 2.85 -10.22 12.61
N LEU A 300 4.08 -10.34 12.11
CA LEU A 300 4.59 -9.51 11.02
C LEU A 300 4.42 -10.14 9.63
N ILE A 301 4.26 -11.47 9.58
CA ILE A 301 4.13 -12.27 8.35
C ILE A 301 3.13 -13.41 8.53
#